data_AF-A0A5Q4DGT0-F1
#
_entry.id   AF-A0A5Q4DGT0-F1
#
_cell.length_a   1.000
_cell.length_b   1.000
_cell.length_c   1.000
_cell.angle_alpha   90.00
_cell.angle_beta   90.00
_cell.angle_gamma   90.00
#
_symmetry.space_group_name_H-M   'P 1'
#
loop_
_entity.id
_entity.type
_entity.pdbx_description
1 polymer ?
#
loop_
_entity_poly.entity_id
_entity_poly.type
_entity_poly.pdbx_seq_one_letter_code
_entity_poly.pdbx_strand_id
1 'polypeptide(L)'
;MRRDAGAHFLPCREPAMRLSALLPAFVLATVAGTLPQPAQGQAVPTPASHFGYEMGAEGELANWHELLAYYEAVAQASPRVTLDTLGTSTLGEPFVKLIITSPENHGRLDRYREIQHLLADP
;
A
#
# COMPACT_ATOMS: atom_id res chain seq x y z
N MET A 1 6.67 73.63 -8.76
CA MET A 1 7.79 74.33 -8.09
C MET A 1 8.41 73.33 -7.10
N ARG A 2 9.68 72.88 -7.18
CA ARG A 2 10.96 73.61 -7.42
C ARG A 2 11.10 74.67 -6.31
N ARG A 3 12.03 74.66 -5.34
CA ARG A 3 13.50 74.57 -5.37
C ARG A 3 14.01 74.11 -3.98
N ASP A 4 15.29 73.83 -3.66
CA ASP A 4 16.47 73.21 -4.30
C ASP A 4 17.40 72.80 -3.11
N ALA A 5 18.03 71.61 -3.12
CA ALA A 5 19.49 71.39 -3.23
C ALA A 5 20.46 72.31 -2.43
N GLY A 6 21.43 71.71 -1.71
CA GLY A 6 22.56 72.39 -1.02
C GLY A 6 22.79 71.85 0.41
N ALA A 7 23.52 70.77 0.69
CA ALA A 7 24.89 70.38 0.34
C ALA A 7 25.99 71.10 1.17
N HIS A 8 26.40 70.50 2.30
CA HIS A 8 27.68 70.66 3.03
C HIS A 8 27.77 69.53 4.09
N PHE A 9 28.90 68.90 4.42
CA PHE A 9 30.13 68.59 3.66
C PHE A 9 30.78 67.34 4.33
N LEU A 10 31.60 66.57 3.61
CA LEU A 10 32.21 65.28 4.02
C LEU A 10 33.52 65.51 4.86
N PRO A 11 34.42 64.54 5.19
CA PRO A 11 34.46 63.08 4.89
C PRO A 11 35.07 62.13 5.97
N CYS A 12 35.27 60.86 5.56
CA CYS A 12 36.32 59.89 5.97
C CYS A 12 36.31 59.22 7.37
N ARG A 13 35.86 57.95 7.38
CA ARG A 13 36.76 56.82 7.73
C ARG A 13 36.35 55.49 7.10
N GLU A 14 36.81 55.26 5.87
CA GLU A 14 37.07 53.92 5.33
C GLU A 14 38.53 53.50 5.65
N PRO A 15 39.01 52.27 5.36
CA PRO A 15 38.29 51.08 4.88
C PRO A 15 38.51 49.82 5.77
N ALA A 16 37.63 48.81 5.59
CA ALA A 16 37.99 47.40 5.82
C ALA A 16 37.07 46.46 5.00
N MET A 17 37.14 46.58 3.68
CA MET A 17 36.55 45.62 2.74
C MET A 17 37.06 44.20 3.01
N ARG A 18 36.18 43.28 3.45
CA ARG A 18 36.28 41.84 3.13
C ARG A 18 34.91 41.24 2.81
N LEU A 19 34.57 41.41 1.54
CA LEU A 19 33.72 40.55 0.73
C LEU A 19 33.76 39.07 1.16
N SER A 20 32.62 38.51 1.59
CA SER A 20 32.09 37.26 1.03
C SER A 20 30.66 37.00 1.54
N ALA A 21 29.72 36.82 0.62
CA ALA A 21 28.38 36.33 0.93
C ALA A 21 28.44 34.82 1.22
N LEU A 22 27.59 34.30 2.11
CA LEU A 22 27.17 32.89 2.15
C LEU A 22 26.01 32.64 3.13
N LEU A 23 24.78 32.86 2.65
CA LEU A 23 23.53 32.27 3.13
C LEU A 23 22.66 32.00 1.88
N PRO A 24 21.81 30.95 1.81
CA PRO A 24 21.59 29.86 2.77
C PRO A 24 21.61 28.45 2.13
N ALA A 25 22.54 27.58 2.56
CA ALA A 25 22.61 26.19 2.07
C ALA A 25 21.60 25.23 2.76
N PHE A 26 20.31 25.61 2.85
CA PHE A 26 19.28 24.84 3.56
C PHE A 26 17.99 24.57 2.77
N VAL A 27 17.90 24.98 1.50
CA VAL A 27 16.68 24.85 0.67
C VAL A 27 16.70 23.63 -0.26
N LEU A 28 17.82 22.91 -0.38
CA LEU A 28 18.03 21.87 -1.39
C LEU A 28 17.79 20.41 -0.93
N ALA A 29 17.21 20.20 0.26
CA ALA A 29 17.11 18.86 0.86
C ALA A 29 15.72 18.18 0.76
N THR A 30 14.70 18.85 0.23
CA THR A 30 13.30 18.36 0.25
C THR A 30 12.83 17.67 -1.03
N VAL A 31 13.65 17.64 -2.10
CA VAL A 31 13.30 17.03 -3.40
C VAL A 31 13.94 15.64 -3.57
N ALA A 32 13.65 14.73 -2.62
CA ALA A 32 14.13 13.35 -2.66
C ALA A 32 13.05 12.29 -2.35
N GLY A 33 11.83 12.70 -1.97
CA GLY A 33 10.79 11.81 -1.43
C GLY A 33 9.82 11.18 -2.45
N THR A 34 9.93 11.49 -3.74
CA THR A 34 8.93 11.10 -4.77
C THR A 34 9.41 9.99 -5.71
N LEU A 35 10.31 9.13 -5.26
CA LEU A 35 10.62 7.90 -6.00
C LEU A 35 9.45 6.92 -5.85
N PRO A 36 8.87 6.40 -6.96
CA PRO A 36 7.83 5.38 -6.87
C PRO A 36 8.44 4.13 -6.23
N GLN A 37 8.02 3.81 -5.01
CA GLN A 37 8.43 2.57 -4.36
C GLN A 37 7.95 1.39 -5.23
N PRO A 38 8.82 0.42 -5.57
CA PRO A 38 8.36 -0.78 -6.24
C PRO A 38 7.34 -1.45 -5.32
N ALA A 39 6.17 -1.76 -5.87
CA ALA A 39 5.16 -2.54 -5.15
C ALA A 39 5.78 -3.90 -4.81
N GLN A 40 6.21 -4.06 -3.56
CA GLN A 40 6.65 -5.33 -3.00
C GLN A 40 5.41 -6.21 -2.95
N GLY A 41 5.17 -6.98 -4.03
CA GLY A 41 4.09 -7.96 -4.04
C GLY A 41 4.32 -8.91 -2.87
N GLN A 42 3.32 -9.06 -1.99
CA GLN A 42 3.39 -10.07 -0.94
C GLN A 42 3.74 -11.42 -1.58
N ALA A 43 4.69 -12.12 -0.96
CA ALA A 43 5.12 -13.45 -1.38
C ALA A 43 4.05 -14.49 -1.00
N VAL A 44 2.92 -14.43 -1.70
CA VAL A 44 1.84 -15.42 -1.61
C VAL A 44 2.34 -16.72 -2.25
N PRO A 45 2.28 -17.87 -1.57
CA PRO A 45 2.68 -19.14 -2.17
C PRO A 45 1.84 -19.44 -3.41
N THR A 46 2.46 -19.92 -4.48
CA THR A 46 1.71 -20.40 -5.65
C THR A 46 1.17 -21.81 -5.36
N PRO A 47 0.06 -22.23 -6.00
CA PRO A 47 -0.45 -23.59 -5.82
C PRO A 47 0.63 -24.65 -6.10
N ALA A 48 1.32 -24.55 -7.24
CA ALA A 48 2.40 -25.48 -7.60
C ALA A 48 3.54 -25.52 -6.57
N SER A 49 3.89 -24.39 -5.93
CA SER A 49 4.90 -24.37 -4.87
C SER A 49 4.45 -24.98 -3.54
N HIS A 50 3.14 -25.06 -3.30
CA HIS A 50 2.56 -25.61 -2.07
C HIS A 50 2.22 -27.09 -2.21
N PHE A 51 1.57 -27.49 -3.30
CA PHE A 51 1.15 -28.87 -3.55
C PHE A 51 2.25 -29.73 -4.20
N GLY A 52 3.25 -29.11 -4.84
CA GLY A 52 4.35 -29.81 -5.52
C GLY A 52 4.05 -30.28 -6.95
N TYR A 53 2.83 -30.02 -7.45
CA TYR A 53 2.37 -30.35 -8.80
C TYR A 53 1.49 -29.23 -9.37
N GLU A 54 1.32 -29.19 -10.70
CA GLU A 54 0.42 -28.26 -11.37
C GLU A 54 -1.05 -28.63 -11.12
N MET A 55 -1.89 -27.64 -10.80
CA MET A 55 -3.30 -27.88 -10.46
C MET A 55 -4.07 -28.49 -11.64
N GLY A 56 -4.60 -29.69 -11.46
CA GLY A 56 -5.28 -30.45 -12.52
C GLY A 56 -4.35 -31.36 -13.34
N ALA A 57 -3.12 -31.61 -12.88
CA ALA A 57 -2.28 -32.67 -13.44
C ALA A 57 -2.95 -34.05 -13.33
N GLU A 58 -2.65 -34.94 -14.28
CA GLU A 58 -3.23 -36.28 -14.32
C GLU A 58 -2.80 -37.12 -13.10
N GLY A 59 -3.78 -37.69 -12.40
CA GLY A 59 -3.55 -38.49 -11.18
C GLY A 59 -3.40 -37.67 -9.88
N GLU A 60 -3.26 -36.35 -9.97
CA GLU A 60 -3.02 -35.47 -8.81
C GLU A 60 -4.28 -34.73 -8.38
N LEU A 61 -4.68 -34.89 -7.11
CA LEU A 61 -5.87 -34.26 -6.52
C LEU A 61 -5.58 -33.82 -5.09
N ALA A 62 -5.62 -32.50 -4.85
CA ALA A 62 -5.47 -31.94 -3.51
C ALA A 62 -6.64 -32.36 -2.62
N ASN A 63 -6.33 -32.94 -1.46
CA ASN A 63 -7.35 -33.35 -0.49
C ASN A 63 -7.82 -32.17 0.37
N TRP A 64 -8.90 -32.37 1.14
CA TRP A 64 -9.52 -31.31 1.92
C TRP A 64 -8.57 -30.59 2.89
N HIS A 65 -7.71 -31.35 3.58
CA HIS A 65 -6.77 -30.80 4.56
C HIS A 65 -5.64 -30.00 3.91
N GLU A 66 -5.17 -30.44 2.73
CA GLU A 66 -4.17 -29.71 1.94
C GLU A 66 -4.74 -28.40 1.39
N LEU A 67 -5.98 -28.42 0.90
CA LEU A 67 -6.68 -27.21 0.45
C LEU A 67 -6.86 -26.21 1.61
N LEU A 68 -7.27 -26.70 2.79
CA LEU A 68 -7.42 -25.86 3.99
C LEU A 68 -6.09 -25.22 4.41
N ALA A 69 -5.02 -26.01 4.49
CA ALA A 69 -3.67 -25.53 4.80
C ALA A 69 -3.17 -24.48 3.79
N TYR A 70 -3.45 -24.67 2.50
CA TYR A 70 -3.14 -23.69 1.47
C TYR A 70 -3.94 -22.39 1.65
N TYR A 71 -5.25 -22.46 1.92
CA TYR A 71 -6.07 -21.27 2.15
C TYR A 71 -5.66 -20.50 3.40
N GLU A 72 -5.27 -21.19 4.48
CA GLU A 72 -4.70 -20.57 5.67
C GLU A 72 -3.38 -19.86 5.37
N ALA A 73 -2.47 -20.49 4.61
CA ALA A 73 -1.21 -19.88 4.20
C ALA A 73 -1.42 -18.64 3.31
N VAL A 74 -2.36 -18.69 2.38
CA VAL A 74 -2.70 -17.55 1.50
C VAL A 74 -3.37 -16.42 2.30
N ALA A 75 -4.26 -16.72 3.25
CA ALA A 75 -4.89 -15.72 4.12
C ALA A 75 -3.86 -15.03 5.05
N GLN A 76 -2.86 -15.76 5.55
CA GLN A 76 -1.75 -15.19 6.32
C GLN A 76 -0.82 -14.32 5.45
N ALA A 77 -0.57 -14.73 4.20
CA ALA A 77 0.33 -14.03 3.30
C ALA A 77 -0.29 -12.79 2.62
N SER A 78 -1.62 -12.65 2.57
CA SER A 78 -2.30 -11.67 1.72
C SER A 78 -3.41 -10.88 2.43
N PRO A 79 -3.34 -9.54 2.53
CA PRO A 79 -4.41 -8.72 3.10
C PRO A 79 -5.67 -8.66 2.21
N ARG A 80 -5.66 -9.35 1.07
CA ARG A 80 -6.79 -9.50 0.14
C ARG A 80 -7.66 -10.70 0.46
N VAL A 81 -7.21 -11.61 1.32
CA VAL A 81 -7.85 -12.88 1.57
C VAL A 81 -8.21 -13.01 3.05
N THR A 82 -9.45 -13.42 3.32
CA THR A 82 -9.93 -13.71 4.67
C THR A 82 -10.59 -15.07 4.65
N LEU A 83 -10.15 -15.95 5.54
CA LEU A 83 -10.74 -17.26 5.80
C LEU A 83 -11.66 -17.14 7.03
N ASP A 84 -12.91 -17.57 6.89
CA ASP A 84 -13.92 -17.59 7.95
C ASP A 84 -14.54 -18.99 8.01
N THR A 85 -14.97 -19.43 9.20
CA THR A 85 -15.53 -20.78 9.42
C THR A 85 -17.00 -20.66 9.80
N LEU A 86 -17.88 -21.12 8.91
CA LEU A 86 -19.33 -21.02 9.08
C LEU A 86 -19.88 -22.03 10.10
N GLY A 87 -19.09 -23.03 10.46
CA GLY A 87 -19.45 -24.10 11.39
C GLY A 87 -18.78 -25.41 11.00
N THR A 88 -19.45 -26.51 11.34
CA THR A 88 -19.00 -27.87 11.03
C THR A 88 -19.86 -28.49 9.93
N SER A 89 -19.23 -29.17 8.98
CA SER A 89 -19.89 -29.93 7.92
C SER A 89 -20.52 -31.23 8.45
N THR A 90 -21.32 -31.90 7.61
CA THR A 90 -21.93 -33.21 7.91
C THR A 90 -20.93 -34.30 8.33
N LEU A 91 -19.67 -34.19 7.90
CA LEU A 91 -18.61 -35.17 8.19
C LEU A 91 -17.71 -34.78 9.38
N GLY A 92 -18.00 -33.68 10.08
CA GLY A 92 -17.17 -33.20 11.19
C GLY A 92 -16.05 -32.22 10.78
N GLU A 93 -15.81 -32.04 9.47
CA GLU A 93 -14.81 -31.13 8.94
C GLU A 93 -15.26 -29.65 9.01
N PRO A 94 -14.34 -28.67 9.16
CA PRO A 94 -14.71 -27.25 9.20
C PRO A 94 -15.33 -26.79 7.87
N PHE A 95 -16.48 -26.13 7.91
CA PHE A 95 -17.11 -25.57 6.70
C PHE A 95 -16.66 -24.13 6.49
N VAL A 96 -15.63 -23.95 5.67
CA VAL A 96 -14.95 -22.66 5.48
C VAL A 96 -15.52 -21.83 4.33
N LYS A 97 -15.38 -20.51 4.47
CA LYS A 97 -15.75 -19.45 3.52
C LYS A 97 -14.52 -18.59 3.28
N LEU A 98 -14.04 -18.58 2.03
CA LEU A 98 -12.92 -17.76 1.59
C LEU A 98 -13.43 -16.48 0.94
N ILE A 99 -13.04 -15.31 1.47
CA ILE A 99 -13.39 -14.00 0.92
C ILE A 99 -12.15 -13.39 0.26
N ILE A 100 -12.20 -13.19 -1.05
CA ILE A 100 -11.10 -12.62 -1.85
C ILE A 100 -11.57 -11.31 -2.47
N THR A 101 -10.97 -10.18 -2.07
CA THR A 101 -11.26 -8.85 -2.64
C THR A 101 -10.09 -7.89 -2.36
N SER A 102 -10.20 -6.62 -2.77
CA SER A 102 -9.17 -5.63 -2.43
C SER A 102 -9.20 -5.28 -0.93
N PRO A 103 -8.08 -4.84 -0.31
CA PRO A 103 -8.07 -4.54 1.13
C PRO A 103 -9.10 -3.46 1.53
N GLU A 104 -9.37 -2.52 0.64
CA GLU A 104 -10.34 -1.44 0.83
C GLU A 104 -11.80 -1.94 0.76
N ASN A 105 -12.04 -3.03 0.02
CA ASN A 105 -13.38 -3.63 -0.12
C ASN A 105 -13.77 -4.51 1.06
N HIS A 106 -12.80 -5.06 1.81
CA HIS A 106 -13.06 -5.85 3.03
C HIS A 106 -13.82 -5.03 4.08
N GLY A 107 -13.51 -3.75 4.24
CA GLY A 107 -14.27 -2.83 5.10
C GLY A 107 -15.67 -2.43 4.58
N ARG A 108 -16.10 -2.98 3.44
CA ARG A 108 -17.35 -2.61 2.74
C ARG A 108 -18.22 -3.82 2.38
N LEU A 109 -17.88 -5.02 2.83
CA LEU A 109 -18.56 -6.27 2.45
C LEU A 109 -20.07 -6.23 2.68
N ASP A 110 -20.54 -5.64 3.79
CA ASP A 110 -21.97 -5.54 4.09
C ASP A 110 -22.72 -4.65 3.10
N ARG A 111 -22.09 -3.57 2.62
CA ARG A 111 -22.66 -2.73 1.55
C ARG A 111 -22.74 -3.49 0.22
N TYR A 112 -21.79 -4.39 -0.06
CA TYR A 112 -21.85 -5.23 -1.25
C TYR A 112 -22.93 -6.33 -1.15
N ARG A 113 -23.13 -6.91 0.04
CA ARG A 113 -24.24 -7.83 0.32
C ARG A 113 -25.60 -7.15 0.14
N GLU A 114 -25.76 -5.94 0.68
CA GLU A 114 -26.98 -5.14 0.49
C GLU A 114 -27.29 -4.88 -1.00
N ILE A 115 -26.28 -4.49 -1.79
CA ILE A 115 -26.45 -4.30 -3.24
C ILE A 115 -26.83 -5.62 -3.94
N GLN A 116 -26.25 -6.76 -3.51
CA GLN A 116 -26.61 -8.07 -4.06
C GLN A 116 -28.06 -8.43 -3.75
N HIS A 117 -28.58 -8.13 -2.56
CA HIS A 117 -29.99 -8.36 -2.22
C HIS A 117 -30.94 -7.53 -3.10
N LEU A 118 -30.62 -6.26 -3.34
CA LEU A 118 -31.41 -5.38 -4.23
C LEU A 118 -31.38 -5.80 -5.72
N LEU A 119 -30.39 -6.58 -6.14
CA LEU A 119 -30.25 -7.08 -7.51
C LEU A 119 -30.79 -8.51 -7.70
N ALA A 120 -31.09 -9.22 -6.62
CA ALA A 120 -31.48 -10.63 -6.66
C ALA A 120 -32.95 -10.87 -7.04
N ASP A 121 -33.81 -9.84 -6.93
CA ASP A 121 -35.25 -9.89 -7.20
C ASP A 121 -35.63 -8.71 -8.14
N PRO A 122 -35.66 -8.93 -9.47
CA PRO A 122 -35.74 -7.88 -10.50
C PRO A 122 -37.16 -7.47 -10.95
#